data_AF-A0A1G1FA21-F1
#
_entry.id   AF-A0A1G1FA21-F1
#
_cell.length_a   1.000
_cell.length_b   1.000
_cell.length_c   1.000
_cell.angle_alpha   90.00
_cell.angle_beta   90.00
_cell.angle_gamma   90.00
#
_symmetry.space_group_name_H-M   'P 1'
#
loop_
_entity.id
_entity.type
_entity.pdbx_description
1 polymer ?
#
loop_
_entity_poly.entity_id
_entity_poly.type
_entity_poly.pdbx_seq_one_letter_code
_entity_poly.pdbx_strand_id
1 'polypeptide(L)'
;MDYKQGIIILTDKGKEELKTPTNLKMEERSFLVMVDCSSTGQQLLEKARGYPNAEQILEKLVKEDYLSVTAAVPKKETQDSLQAELKQAVIDILGAQADEAVKKLQGTPTDKQALLQTIKQIRQMVFLTIDDKKAVILEDTLKKLIEKHLK
;
A
#
# COMPACT_ATOMS: atom_id res chain seq x y z
N MET A 1 9.90 5.65 -18.56
CA MET A 1 9.11 5.49 -17.33
C MET A 1 9.82 4.45 -16.48
N ASP A 2 10.29 4.81 -15.29
CA ASP A 2 11.01 3.90 -14.39
C ASP A 2 10.05 2.83 -13.83
N TYR A 3 10.02 1.66 -14.46
CA TYR A 3 9.29 0.46 -14.02
C TYR A 3 9.69 0.02 -12.60
N LYS A 4 10.83 0.50 -12.10
CA LYS A 4 11.33 0.27 -10.74
C LYS A 4 10.43 0.88 -9.66
N GLN A 5 9.76 1.99 -9.94
CA GLN A 5 8.96 2.74 -8.96
C GLN A 5 7.44 2.72 -9.20
N GLY A 6 6.93 2.11 -10.28
CA GLY A 6 5.49 2.00 -10.52
C GLY A 6 4.88 0.72 -9.97
N ILE A 7 3.59 0.75 -9.60
CA ILE A 7 2.83 -0.48 -9.32
C ILE A 7 2.67 -1.22 -10.63
N ILE A 8 3.08 -2.47 -10.62
CA ILE A 8 2.93 -3.36 -11.74
C ILE A 8 1.60 -4.09 -11.58
N ILE A 9 0.68 -3.80 -12.50
CA ILE A 9 -0.61 -4.48 -12.59
C ILE A 9 -0.63 -5.42 -13.79
N LEU A 10 -1.31 -6.56 -13.64
CA LEU A 10 -1.59 -7.48 -14.74
C LEU A 10 -2.62 -6.87 -15.68
N THR A 11 -2.29 -6.77 -16.96
CA THR A 11 -3.25 -6.41 -18.01
C THR A 11 -4.17 -7.58 -18.32
N ASP A 12 -5.24 -7.33 -19.08
CA ASP A 12 -6.13 -8.40 -19.57
C ASP A 12 -5.38 -9.47 -20.35
N LYS A 13 -4.37 -9.08 -21.14
CA LYS A 13 -3.44 -10.01 -21.82
C LYS A 13 -2.65 -10.88 -20.85
N GLY A 14 -2.14 -10.31 -19.76
CA GLY A 14 -1.42 -11.07 -18.73
C GLY A 14 -2.34 -12.09 -18.04
N LYS A 15 -3.60 -11.73 -17.80
CA LYS A 15 -4.61 -12.65 -17.25
C LYS A 15 -5.02 -13.74 -18.24
N GLU A 16 -5.09 -13.42 -19.52
CA GLU A 16 -5.37 -14.39 -20.59
C GLU A 16 -4.24 -15.40 -20.74
N GLU A 17 -2.97 -14.98 -20.69
CA GLU A 17 -1.83 -15.92 -20.73
C GLU A 17 -1.73 -16.82 -19.48
N LEU A 18 -2.19 -16.34 -18.32
CA LEU A 18 -2.31 -17.18 -17.12
C LEU A 18 -3.40 -18.25 -17.25
N LYS A 19 -4.49 -17.95 -17.97
CA LYS A 19 -5.60 -18.88 -18.21
C LYS A 19 -5.35 -19.81 -19.40
N THR A 20 -4.74 -19.27 -20.45
CA THR A 20 -4.52 -19.95 -21.73
C THR A 20 -3.04 -19.80 -22.09
N PRO A 21 -2.20 -20.69 -21.56
CA PRO A 21 -0.76 -20.61 -21.70
C PRO A 21 -0.30 -20.82 -23.16
N THR A 22 -0.15 -19.74 -23.94
CA THR A 22 0.08 -19.85 -25.39
C THR A 22 1.41 -19.26 -25.84
N ASN A 23 1.87 -18.16 -25.22
CA ASN A 23 3.03 -17.39 -25.73
C ASN A 23 4.21 -17.30 -24.76
N LEU A 24 3.99 -17.44 -23.44
CA LEU A 24 5.04 -17.25 -22.44
C LEU A 24 5.69 -18.56 -21.98
N LYS A 25 7.00 -18.54 -21.68
CA LYS A 25 7.73 -19.66 -21.08
C LYS A 25 7.34 -19.86 -19.62
N MET A 26 7.61 -21.05 -19.09
CA MET A 26 7.25 -21.44 -17.72
C MET A 26 7.79 -20.47 -16.66
N GLU A 27 9.01 -19.97 -16.84
CA GLU A 27 9.64 -18.97 -15.95
C GLU A 27 8.89 -17.62 -15.97
N GLU A 28 8.48 -17.15 -17.14
CA GLU A 28 7.74 -15.90 -17.33
C GLU A 28 6.33 -16.00 -16.70
N ARG A 29 5.72 -17.18 -16.75
CA ARG A 29 4.43 -17.46 -16.09
C ARG A 29 4.55 -17.50 -14.58
N SER A 30 5.55 -18.19 -14.05
CA SER A 30 5.81 -18.19 -12.60
C SER A 30 6.04 -16.77 -12.08
N PHE A 31 6.70 -15.93 -12.88
CA PHE A 31 6.89 -14.53 -12.58
C PHE A 31 5.55 -13.75 -12.64
N LEU A 32 4.71 -13.95 -13.65
CA LEU A 32 3.37 -13.35 -13.73
C LEU A 32 2.45 -13.76 -12.58
N VAL A 33 2.49 -15.01 -12.14
CA VAL A 33 1.73 -15.50 -10.96
C VAL A 33 2.21 -14.80 -9.68
N MET A 34 3.49 -14.43 -9.61
CA MET A 34 4.06 -13.70 -8.48
C MET A 34 3.64 -12.21 -8.45
N VAL A 35 3.08 -11.68 -9.54
CA VAL A 35 2.60 -10.29 -9.63
C VAL A 35 1.27 -10.15 -8.92
N ASP A 36 1.34 -9.67 -7.68
CA ASP A 36 0.19 -9.47 -6.79
C ASP A 36 -0.69 -8.24 -7.15
N CYS A 37 -0.48 -7.61 -8.31
CA CYS A 37 -1.10 -6.32 -8.73
C CYS A 37 -0.96 -5.15 -7.75
N SER A 38 -0.21 -5.33 -6.66
CA SER A 38 -0.03 -4.37 -5.57
C SER A 38 1.45 -4.08 -5.28
N SER A 39 2.35 -4.78 -5.98
CA SER A 39 3.80 -4.69 -5.78
C SER A 39 4.44 -3.80 -6.85
N THR A 40 5.45 -3.03 -6.43
CA THR A 40 6.26 -2.23 -7.35
C THR A 40 7.27 -3.10 -8.09
N GLY A 41 7.81 -2.61 -9.21
CA GLY A 41 8.86 -3.33 -9.93
C GLY A 41 10.06 -3.68 -9.04
N GLN A 42 10.50 -2.77 -8.15
CA GLN A 42 11.53 -3.10 -7.16
C GLN A 42 11.12 -4.21 -6.19
N GLN A 43 9.89 -4.19 -5.66
CA GLN A 43 9.44 -5.24 -4.74
C GLN A 43 9.27 -6.60 -5.45
N LEU A 44 8.90 -6.59 -6.73
CA LEU A 44 8.86 -7.78 -7.55
C LEU A 44 10.26 -8.33 -7.80
N LEU A 45 11.25 -7.47 -8.07
CA LEU A 45 12.65 -7.88 -8.19
C LEU A 45 13.22 -8.40 -6.87
N GLU A 46 12.85 -7.84 -5.74
CA GLU A 46 13.23 -8.37 -4.42
C GLU A 46 12.62 -9.75 -4.15
N LYS A 47 11.32 -9.94 -4.44
CA LYS A 47 10.65 -11.25 -4.34
C LYS A 47 11.23 -12.27 -5.33
N ALA A 48 11.65 -11.81 -6.50
CA ALA A 48 12.25 -12.61 -7.55
C ALA A 48 13.78 -12.71 -7.46
N ARG A 49 14.41 -12.36 -6.32
CA ARG A 49 15.87 -12.51 -6.11
C ARG A 49 16.40 -13.94 -6.35
N GLY A 50 15.53 -14.95 -6.30
CA GLY A 50 15.86 -16.33 -6.65
C GLY A 50 15.91 -16.62 -8.15
N TYR A 51 15.51 -15.68 -9.01
CA TYR A 51 15.50 -15.81 -10.46
C TYR A 51 16.63 -14.96 -11.07
N PRO A 52 17.64 -15.57 -11.72
CA PRO A 52 18.78 -14.83 -12.28
C PRO A 52 18.39 -13.87 -13.41
N ASN A 53 17.21 -14.05 -14.01
CA ASN A 53 16.72 -13.26 -15.15
C ASN A 53 15.49 -12.39 -14.81
N ALA A 54 15.21 -12.13 -13.52
CA ALA A 54 14.02 -11.39 -13.09
C ALA A 54 13.88 -10.00 -13.74
N GLU A 55 14.99 -9.25 -13.87
CA GLU A 55 14.97 -7.93 -14.53
C GLU A 55 14.63 -8.01 -16.02
N GLN A 56 15.24 -8.98 -16.73
CA GLN A 56 15.00 -9.19 -18.16
C GLN A 56 13.57 -9.64 -18.44
N ILE A 57 13.03 -10.52 -17.60
CA ILE A 57 11.64 -11.01 -17.71
C ILE A 57 10.66 -9.85 -17.45
N LEU A 58 10.89 -9.05 -16.42
CA LEU A 58 10.03 -7.92 -16.08
C LEU A 58 10.04 -6.85 -17.18
N GLU A 59 11.22 -6.51 -17.72
CA GLU A 59 11.33 -5.58 -18.85
C GLU A 59 10.58 -6.09 -20.09
N LYS A 60 10.72 -7.38 -20.39
CA LYS A 60 10.04 -8.03 -21.51
C LYS A 60 8.52 -8.04 -21.33
N LEU A 61 8.02 -8.40 -20.15
CA LEU A 61 6.59 -8.44 -19.85
C LEU A 61 5.94 -7.05 -19.88
N VAL A 62 6.66 -6.00 -19.48
CA VAL A 62 6.21 -4.61 -19.63
C VAL A 62 6.23 -4.18 -21.10
N LYS A 63 7.26 -4.56 -21.87
CA LYS A 63 7.40 -4.22 -23.29
C LYS A 63 6.35 -4.92 -24.17
N GLU A 64 5.98 -6.15 -23.82
CA GLU A 64 4.97 -6.94 -24.52
C GLU A 64 3.54 -6.68 -24.02
N ASP A 65 3.33 -5.67 -23.16
CA ASP A 65 2.02 -5.21 -22.70
C ASP A 65 1.26 -6.24 -21.83
N TYR A 66 1.96 -7.23 -21.26
CA TYR A 66 1.41 -8.16 -20.26
C TYR A 66 1.29 -7.52 -18.87
N LEU A 67 2.08 -6.47 -18.63
CA LEU A 67 2.14 -5.73 -17.38
C LEU A 67 1.99 -4.23 -17.66
N SER A 68 1.05 -3.58 -16.97
CA SER A 68 0.92 -2.12 -17.01
C SER A 68 1.58 -1.51 -15.79
N VAL A 69 2.38 -0.47 -16.01
CA VAL A 69 3.03 0.29 -14.95
C VAL A 69 2.11 1.46 -14.59
N THR A 70 1.28 1.25 -13.59
CA THR A 70 0.47 2.33 -13.00
C THR A 70 1.33 3.16 -12.04
N ALA A 71 1.31 4.48 -12.21
CA ALA A 71 2.13 5.43 -11.44
C ALA A 71 1.73 5.58 -9.96
N ALA A 72 0.65 4.93 -9.50
CA ALA A 72 0.09 5.16 -8.19
C ALA A 72 0.66 4.20 -7.13
N VAL A 73 1.94 4.35 -6.77
CA VAL A 73 2.39 3.89 -5.45
C VAL A 73 2.43 5.11 -4.53
N PRO A 74 1.66 5.14 -3.42
CA PRO A 74 2.09 5.92 -2.28
C PRO A 74 3.41 5.30 -1.81
N LYS A 75 4.52 6.04 -1.95
CA LYS A 75 5.87 5.59 -1.58
C LYS A 75 5.86 4.99 -0.17
N LYS A 76 6.46 3.81 0.02
CA LYS A 76 6.70 3.23 1.37
C LYS A 76 7.36 4.23 2.33
N GLU A 77 8.20 5.11 1.82
CA GLU A 77 8.86 6.17 2.59
C GLU A 77 7.87 7.24 3.10
N THR A 78 6.86 7.59 2.29
CA THR A 78 5.74 8.45 2.67
C THR A 78 4.76 7.70 3.59
N GLN A 79 4.64 6.39 3.42
CA GLN A 79 3.76 5.50 4.19
C GLN A 79 4.25 5.33 5.63
N ASP A 80 5.55 5.10 5.81
CA ASP A 80 6.19 5.01 7.14
C ASP A 80 6.18 6.37 7.83
N SER A 81 6.46 7.45 7.09
CA SER A 81 6.38 8.83 7.60
C SER A 81 4.95 9.20 8.03
N LEU A 82 3.94 8.87 7.22
CA LEU A 82 2.54 9.12 7.54
C LEU A 82 2.11 8.30 8.76
N GLN A 83 2.43 7.01 8.81
CA GLN A 83 2.12 6.20 9.98
C GLN A 83 2.85 6.69 11.24
N ALA A 84 4.10 7.12 11.14
CA ALA A 84 4.85 7.68 12.26
C ALA A 84 4.22 8.99 12.76
N GLU A 85 3.86 9.90 11.87
CA GLU A 85 3.17 11.14 12.24
C GLU A 85 1.77 10.88 12.83
N LEU A 86 0.99 9.96 12.25
CA LEU A 86 -0.31 9.57 12.80
C LEU A 86 -0.16 8.99 14.21
N LYS A 87 0.80 8.09 14.43
CA LYS A 87 1.08 7.52 15.76
C LYS A 87 1.44 8.60 16.76
N GLN A 88 2.35 9.50 16.38
CA GLN A 88 2.79 10.58 17.25
C GLN A 88 1.63 11.50 17.64
N ALA A 89 0.77 11.85 16.68
CA ALA A 89 -0.42 12.66 16.94
C ALA A 89 -1.42 11.96 17.88
N VAL A 90 -1.61 10.64 17.72
CA VAL A 90 -2.46 9.86 18.64
C VAL A 90 -1.87 9.82 20.06
N ILE A 91 -0.55 9.65 20.19
CA ILE A 91 0.15 9.66 21.48
C ILE A 91 0.05 11.03 22.16
N ASP A 92 0.20 12.12 21.41
CA ASP A 92 0.11 13.48 21.94
C ASP A 92 -1.29 13.80 22.50
N ILE A 93 -2.35 13.35 21.80
CA ILE A 93 -3.74 13.65 22.16
C ILE A 93 -4.28 12.71 23.25
N LEU A 94 -4.02 11.40 23.13
CA LEU A 94 -4.57 10.37 24.03
C LEU A 94 -3.63 10.01 25.19
N GLY A 95 -2.33 10.33 25.09
CA GLY A 95 -1.32 10.00 26.10
C GLY A 95 -1.28 8.50 26.40
N ALA A 96 -1.52 8.14 27.66
CA ALA A 96 -1.50 6.75 28.13
C ALA A 96 -2.51 5.82 27.45
N GLN A 97 -3.56 6.36 26.82
CA GLN A 97 -4.61 5.57 26.15
C GLN A 97 -4.36 5.41 24.63
N ALA A 98 -3.21 5.88 24.15
CA ALA A 98 -2.86 5.83 22.74
C ALA A 98 -2.54 4.43 22.21
N ASP A 99 -2.13 3.48 23.07
CA ASP A 99 -1.64 2.15 22.63
C ASP A 99 -2.67 1.41 21.76
N GLU A 100 -3.93 1.46 22.16
CA GLU A 100 -5.02 0.74 21.49
C GLU A 100 -5.41 1.40 20.16
N ALA A 101 -5.37 2.73 20.11
CA ALA A 101 -5.57 3.51 18.89
C ALA A 101 -4.40 3.35 17.89
N VAL A 102 -3.16 3.34 18.40
CA VAL A 102 -1.94 3.14 17.62
C VAL A 102 -1.88 1.73 17.02
N LYS A 103 -2.27 0.69 17.78
CA LYS A 103 -2.38 -0.68 17.25
C LYS A 103 -3.38 -0.78 16.10
N LYS A 104 -4.54 -0.14 16.22
CA LYS A 104 -5.52 -0.09 15.14
C LYS A 104 -4.98 0.62 13.90
N LEU A 105 -4.26 1.73 14.07
CA LEU A 105 -3.63 2.45 12.95
C LEU A 105 -2.52 1.65 12.26
N GLN A 106 -1.70 0.90 13.01
CA GLN A 106 -0.63 0.06 12.42
C GLN A 106 -1.17 -1.05 11.52
N GLY A 107 -2.27 -1.68 11.92
CA GLY A 107 -2.88 -2.78 11.16
C GLY A 107 -3.74 -2.34 9.99
N THR A 108 -3.96 -1.03 9.78
CA THR A 108 -4.86 -0.54 8.75
C THR A 108 -4.13 -0.33 7.42
N PRO A 109 -4.66 -0.85 6.30
CA PRO A 109 -4.13 -0.56 4.98
C PRO A 109 -4.14 0.95 4.69
N THR A 110 -3.09 1.45 4.06
CA THR A 110 -2.83 2.89 3.88
C THR A 110 -3.58 3.47 2.67
N ASP A 111 -4.82 3.00 2.52
CA ASP A 111 -5.78 3.56 1.59
C ASP A 111 -6.54 4.70 2.27
N LYS A 112 -6.83 5.77 1.53
CA LYS A 112 -7.54 6.95 2.06
C LYS A 112 -8.88 6.56 2.70
N GLN A 113 -9.62 5.62 2.10
CA GLN A 113 -10.89 5.17 2.67
C GLN A 113 -10.70 4.28 3.90
N ALA A 114 -9.71 3.39 3.87
CA ALA A 114 -9.42 2.52 5.01
C ALA A 114 -8.93 3.31 6.24
N LEU A 115 -8.04 4.28 6.04
CA LEU A 115 -7.58 5.17 7.11
C LEU A 115 -8.72 6.02 7.68
N LEU A 116 -9.60 6.56 6.83
CA LEU A 116 -10.78 7.31 7.29
C LEU A 116 -11.74 6.44 8.11
N GLN A 117 -11.94 5.17 7.71
CA GLN A 117 -12.75 4.25 8.49
C GLN A 117 -12.11 3.94 9.85
N THR A 118 -10.81 3.67 9.88
CA THR A 118 -10.10 3.42 11.14
C THR A 118 -10.14 4.63 12.07
N ILE A 119 -9.97 5.84 11.53
CA ILE A 119 -10.10 7.08 12.33
C ILE A 119 -11.50 7.19 12.94
N LYS A 120 -12.56 6.89 12.19
CA LYS A 120 -13.93 6.89 12.74
C LYS A 120 -14.09 5.88 13.87
N GLN A 121 -13.53 4.67 13.72
CA GLN A 121 -13.58 3.67 14.78
C GLN A 121 -12.79 4.09 16.02
N ILE A 122 -11.61 4.68 15.84
CA ILE A 122 -10.79 5.17 16.95
C ILE A 122 -11.51 6.34 17.64
N ARG A 123 -12.10 7.27 16.89
CA ARG A 123 -12.93 8.34 17.44
C ARG A 123 -14.07 7.77 18.28
N GLN A 124 -14.81 6.79 17.76
CA GLN A 124 -15.94 6.21 18.49
C GLN A 124 -15.47 5.54 19.78
N MET A 125 -14.32 4.86 19.74
CA MET A 125 -13.70 4.27 20.92
C MET A 125 -13.33 5.35 21.95
N VAL A 126 -12.60 6.39 21.54
CA VAL A 126 -12.16 7.50 22.41
C VAL A 126 -13.35 8.30 22.96
N PHE A 127 -14.41 8.48 22.17
CA PHE A 127 -15.65 9.11 22.61
C PHE A 127 -16.32 8.30 23.74
N LEU A 128 -16.31 6.96 23.63
CA LEU A 128 -16.93 6.08 24.62
C LEU A 128 -16.05 5.85 25.86
N THR A 129 -14.72 5.89 25.74
CA THR A 129 -13.79 5.52 26.81
C THR A 129 -13.09 6.71 27.48
N ILE A 130 -12.97 7.86 26.81
CA ILE A 130 -12.18 9.00 27.30
C ILE A 130 -13.02 10.27 27.41
N ASP A 131 -13.26 10.95 26.28
CA ASP A 131 -13.87 12.28 26.23
C ASP A 131 -14.20 12.67 24.79
N ASP A 132 -15.37 13.27 24.58
CA ASP A 132 -15.84 13.73 23.26
C ASP A 132 -14.90 14.78 22.65
N LYS A 133 -14.36 15.71 23.46
CA LYS A 133 -13.51 16.79 22.96
C LYS A 133 -12.20 16.23 22.40
N LYS A 134 -11.61 15.26 23.09
CA LYS A 134 -10.39 14.59 22.62
C LYS A 134 -10.65 13.76 21.37
N ALA A 135 -11.81 13.11 21.27
CA ALA A 135 -12.20 12.32 20.11
C ALA A 135 -12.31 13.20 18.83
N VAL A 136 -12.87 14.40 18.96
CA VAL A 136 -13.00 15.36 17.84
C VAL A 136 -11.63 15.92 17.42
N ILE A 137 -10.79 16.32 18.38
CA ILE A 137 -9.44 16.85 18.10
C ILE A 137 -8.58 15.79 17.41
N LEU A 138 -8.69 14.53 17.84
CA LEU A 138 -8.02 13.40 17.21
C LEU A 138 -8.45 13.21 15.76
N GLU A 139 -9.76 13.15 15.50
CA GLU A 139 -10.28 12.98 14.13
C GLU A 139 -9.77 14.10 13.19
N ASP A 140 -9.85 15.36 13.63
CA ASP A 140 -9.45 16.52 12.83
C ASP A 140 -7.94 16.49 12.50
N THR A 141 -7.11 16.17 13.50
CA THR A 141 -5.65 16.09 13.33
C THR A 141 -5.26 14.96 12.37
N LEU A 142 -5.86 13.77 12.54
CA LEU A 142 -5.55 12.63 11.68
C LEU A 142 -6.06 12.84 10.24
N LYS A 143 -7.23 13.49 10.06
CA LYS A 143 -7.72 13.89 8.73
C LYS A 143 -6.77 14.86 8.03
N LYS A 144 -6.31 15.91 8.73
CA LYS A 144 -5.36 16.88 8.16
C LYS A 144 -4.04 16.22 7.73
N LEU A 145 -3.55 15.26 8.51
CA LEU A 145 -2.35 14.48 8.16
C LEU A 145 -2.57 13.64 6.88
N ILE A 146 -3.72 12.99 6.77
CA ILE A 146 -4.10 12.23 5.56
C ILE A 146 -4.17 13.15 4.34
N GLU A 147 -4.86 14.29 4.44
CA GLU A 147 -5.00 15.24 3.33
C GLU A 147 -3.66 15.88 2.92
N LYS A 148 -2.73 16.05 3.88
CA LYS A 148 -1.40 16.59 3.62
C LYS A 148 -0.52 15.63 2.80
N HIS A 149 -0.67 14.32 3.00
CA HIS A 149 0.19 13.30 2.39
C HIS A 149 -0.44 12.57 1.20
N LEU A 150 -1.77 12.47 1.12
CA LEU A 150 -2.50 11.80 0.02
C LEU A 150 -3.07 12.83 -0.97
N LYS A 151 -2.28 13.85 -1.31
CA LYS A 151 -2.67 14.94 -2.21
C LYS A 151 -2.62 14.53 -3.67
#